data_AF-A0A1H0QZV5-F1
#
_entry.id   AF-A0A1H0QZV5-F1
#
_cell.length_a   1.000
_cell.length_b   1.000
_cell.length_c   1.000
_cell.angle_alpha   90.00
_cell.angle_beta   90.00
_cell.angle_gamma   90.00
#
_symmetry.space_group_name_H-M   'P 1'
#
loop_
_entity.id
_entity.type
_entity.pdbx_description
1 polymer ?
#
loop_
_entity_poly.entity_id
_entity_poly.type
_entity_poly.pdbx_seq_one_letter_code
_entity_poly.pdbx_strand_id
1 'polypeptide(L)'
;MAAPRVRRVVSTVAVAALLAATVAACGGGGSDGASAERNRNGSTYGGKANGSNGNGNNGSGRPQQVQPGPNGGQYVSPDEPMPPDDDRTSREPVMTDPREDALSTFALDIDTGSYTRFRDAVNQGSSAVASEVRTEEFVNYFEQGYATPREGLDVSIDAAALPFRAGHRLVRVGVSSAAADSETRRDADLVLVVDCSGSMSQDNKMETTKSALHILTGSLRSSDRVAMVCYSTEAAVALEPTRASDRRAIDRAIDSLHPQASTNAEAGLSLGYDLAQSMHGEGRMSRVILVSDGVANVGATGPGQILERISTQARAGTSLISVGVGIADYNDHLLEQLADRGDGWHVYIDDATEAERVFATGLTGSLVVAGRDAKAQVEFDPAQVKGYRLLGYENRDVADQDFRNDAVDGGEVFAGHTTTALYDVELRNGAGDGSFVTATVRYQDDRGRPVERTRQLRDSECARRLDQASPRLRQDLVVAMLADHLTDGPWSGWVSADTLREEAAALPDLLDGDNDVAELARLVDQATT
;
A
#
# COMPACT_ATOMS: atom_id res chain seq x y z
N MET A 1 60.25 26.20 20.34
CA MET A 1 58.96 26.89 20.09
C MET A 1 57.96 25.81 19.71
N ALA A 2 57.33 25.18 20.71
CA ALA A 2 55.95 25.41 21.16
C ALA A 2 54.91 24.61 20.34
N ALA A 3 54.50 23.47 20.90
CA ALA A 3 53.40 22.62 20.45
C ALA A 3 52.02 23.17 20.91
N PRO A 4 50.90 22.84 20.26
CA PRO A 4 49.57 23.15 20.77
C PRO A 4 49.00 22.01 21.63
N ARG A 5 48.27 22.44 22.66
CA ARG A 5 47.82 21.70 23.84
C ARG A 5 46.52 20.92 23.58
N VAL A 6 46.50 19.70 24.11
CA VAL A 6 45.30 18.91 24.43
C VAL A 6 44.53 19.60 25.57
N ARG A 7 43.21 19.82 25.39
CA ARG A 7 42.29 20.16 26.49
C ARG A 7 41.37 18.98 26.76
N ARG A 8 41.58 18.32 27.90
CA ARG A 8 40.63 17.43 28.57
C ARG A 8 39.56 18.29 29.25
N VAL A 9 38.29 17.98 29.04
CA VAL A 9 37.20 18.40 29.93
C VAL A 9 36.77 17.16 30.71
N VAL A 10 37.07 17.18 32.00
CA VAL A 10 36.51 16.30 33.03
C VAL A 10 35.28 17.02 33.56
N SER A 11 34.14 16.36 33.62
CA SER A 11 33.02 16.83 34.45
C SER A 11 32.35 15.64 35.11
N THR A 12 32.24 15.79 36.41
CA THR A 12 32.02 14.76 37.42
C THR A 12 30.53 14.55 37.66
N VAL A 13 30.18 13.27 37.81
CA VAL A 13 29.06 12.67 38.56
C VAL A 13 28.28 13.60 39.49
N ALA A 14 26.94 13.56 39.39
CA ALA A 14 26.03 13.80 40.50
C ALA A 14 24.91 12.74 40.50
N VAL A 15 24.99 11.85 41.50
CA VAL A 15 23.98 10.87 41.90
C VAL A 15 22.98 11.58 42.82
N ALA A 16 21.68 11.42 42.59
CA ALA A 16 20.66 11.72 43.58
C ALA A 16 19.56 10.63 43.53
N ALA A 17 19.64 9.71 44.48
CA ALA A 17 18.57 8.80 44.85
C ALA A 17 17.75 9.44 45.97
N LEU A 18 16.42 9.36 45.89
CA LEU A 18 15.57 9.54 47.08
C LEU A 18 14.34 8.62 47.00
N LEU A 19 14.25 7.74 47.99
CA LEU A 19 13.08 6.95 48.35
C LEU A 19 11.97 7.84 48.91
N ALA A 20 10.71 7.47 48.63
CA ALA A 20 9.63 7.57 49.62
C ALA A 20 8.54 6.53 49.34
N ALA A 21 8.42 5.57 50.25
CA ALA A 21 7.28 4.67 50.39
C ALA A 21 6.30 5.27 51.41
N THR A 22 5.00 5.20 51.14
CA THR A 22 3.96 5.30 52.17
C THR A 22 2.88 4.26 51.93
N VAL A 23 2.77 3.38 52.92
CA VAL A 23 1.71 2.40 53.16
C VAL A 23 0.50 3.12 53.75
N ALA A 24 -0.71 2.77 53.30
CA ALA A 24 -1.92 2.86 54.12
C ALA A 24 -2.86 1.70 53.76
N ALA A 25 -3.01 0.79 54.71
CA ALA A 25 -3.94 -0.31 54.74
C ALA A 25 -5.10 0.02 55.71
N CYS A 26 -6.30 -0.46 55.39
CA CYS A 26 -7.41 -0.89 56.28
C CYS A 26 -8.43 -1.56 55.32
N GLY A 27 -8.64 -2.88 55.31
CA GLY A 27 -9.30 -3.71 56.34
C GLY A 27 -10.81 -3.65 56.14
N GLY A 28 -11.64 -4.70 56.08
CA GLY A 28 -11.59 -6.16 56.28
C GLY A 28 -13.07 -6.61 56.17
N GLY A 29 -13.43 -7.75 55.59
CA GLY A 29 -13.55 -9.06 56.26
C GLY A 29 -14.95 -9.64 55.91
N GLY A 30 -15.02 -10.81 55.27
CA GLY A 30 -15.50 -12.06 55.90
C GLY A 30 -16.99 -12.28 55.63
N SER A 31 -17.57 -13.46 55.43
CA SER A 31 -17.11 -14.85 55.33
C SER A 31 -18.33 -15.70 54.88
N ASP A 32 -18.07 -16.95 54.49
CA ASP A 32 -18.99 -18.11 54.47
C ASP A 32 -20.13 -18.10 53.42
N GLY A 33 -20.38 -19.14 52.63
CA GLY A 33 -20.15 -20.57 52.84
C GLY A 33 -21.51 -21.28 52.85
N ALA A 34 -21.69 -22.25 51.93
CA ALA A 34 -22.63 -23.39 51.94
C ALA A 34 -23.61 -23.49 50.75
N SER A 35 -23.24 -24.41 49.84
CA SER A 35 -23.91 -25.70 49.58
C SER A 35 -25.42 -25.78 49.29
N ALA A 36 -25.68 -26.55 48.21
CA ALA A 36 -26.84 -27.44 48.00
C ALA A 36 -28.18 -26.72 47.67
N GLU A 37 -29.06 -27.20 46.78
CA GLU A 37 -29.30 -28.54 46.27
C GLU A 37 -30.29 -28.44 45.07
N ARG A 38 -30.27 -29.46 44.21
CA ARG A 38 -31.38 -30.12 43.46
C ARG A 38 -32.72 -29.34 43.37
N ASN A 39 -33.44 -29.32 42.25
CA ASN A 39 -34.02 -30.50 41.57
C ASN A 39 -34.84 -29.97 40.37
N ARG A 40 -34.63 -30.50 39.16
CA ARG A 40 -35.51 -31.43 38.43
C ARG A 40 -36.74 -30.85 37.71
N ASN A 41 -36.90 -31.47 36.53
CA ASN A 41 -38.08 -31.65 35.69
C ASN A 41 -38.54 -30.41 34.92
N GLY A 42 -38.82 -30.47 33.62
CA GLY A 42 -38.92 -31.63 32.75
C GLY A 42 -40.05 -31.42 31.74
N SER A 43 -39.89 -32.09 30.59
CA SER A 43 -40.90 -32.39 29.58
C SER A 43 -41.12 -31.40 28.43
N THR A 44 -40.49 -31.74 27.30
CA THR A 44 -41.12 -32.12 26.01
C THR A 44 -42.61 -31.81 25.82
N TYR A 45 -42.96 -31.16 24.69
CA TYR A 45 -43.66 -31.80 23.56
C TYR A 45 -43.68 -30.85 22.34
N GLY A 46 -43.50 -31.42 21.13
CA GLY A 46 -43.41 -30.69 19.87
C GLY A 46 -44.75 -30.35 19.21
N GLY A 47 -44.67 -29.58 18.13
CA GLY A 47 -45.77 -29.33 17.20
C GLY A 47 -45.36 -28.42 16.05
N LYS A 48 -45.23 -28.99 14.85
CA LYS A 48 -45.16 -28.26 13.58
C LYS A 48 -46.54 -27.66 13.26
N ALA A 49 -46.62 -26.41 12.80
CA ALA A 49 -47.57 -25.99 11.78
C ALA A 49 -47.20 -24.64 11.16
N ASN A 50 -47.53 -24.54 9.88
CA ASN A 50 -47.24 -23.51 8.89
C ASN A 50 -48.24 -22.34 8.98
N GLY A 51 -47.87 -21.13 8.56
CA GLY A 51 -48.84 -20.17 7.99
C GLY A 51 -48.88 -18.72 8.51
N SER A 52 -48.41 -17.82 7.64
CA SER A 52 -48.93 -16.48 7.31
C SER A 52 -48.63 -15.25 8.20
N ASN A 53 -48.06 -14.24 7.50
CA ASN A 53 -48.29 -12.80 7.58
C ASN A 53 -48.69 -12.18 8.93
N GLY A 54 -47.73 -11.46 9.52
CA GLY A 54 -47.96 -10.45 10.54
C GLY A 54 -46.93 -9.34 10.41
N ASN A 55 -47.31 -8.29 9.69
CA ASN A 55 -46.61 -7.01 9.62
C ASN A 55 -46.41 -6.44 11.03
N GLY A 56 -45.16 -6.18 11.42
CA GLY A 56 -44.78 -5.72 12.76
C GLY A 56 -43.50 -4.91 12.72
N ASN A 57 -43.58 -3.75 12.07
CA ASN A 57 -42.52 -2.75 12.05
C ASN A 57 -42.39 -2.11 13.44
N ASN A 58 -41.28 -2.39 14.14
CA ASN A 58 -40.78 -1.57 15.25
C ASN A 58 -39.32 -1.96 15.54
N GLY A 59 -38.40 -1.33 14.81
CA GLY A 59 -36.97 -1.31 15.09
C GLY A 59 -36.47 0.11 14.92
N SER A 60 -36.18 0.76 16.04
CA SER A 60 -35.64 2.11 16.17
C SER A 60 -34.44 2.35 15.24
N GLY A 61 -34.69 3.01 14.12
CA GLY A 61 -33.67 3.52 13.23
C GLY A 61 -32.90 4.66 13.92
N ARG A 62 -31.65 4.40 14.28
CA ARG A 62 -30.65 5.46 14.31
C ARG A 62 -30.42 5.87 12.86
N PRO A 63 -30.43 7.17 12.50
CA PRO A 63 -30.04 7.55 11.16
C PRO A 63 -28.57 7.16 10.97
N GLN A 64 -28.31 6.16 10.12
CA GLN A 64 -27.00 6.03 9.50
C GLN A 64 -26.83 7.28 8.66
N GLN A 65 -25.97 8.20 9.11
CA GLN A 65 -25.41 9.21 8.23
C GLN A 65 -24.53 8.45 7.24
N VAL A 66 -25.09 8.20 6.06
CA VAL A 66 -24.32 7.77 4.88
C VAL A 66 -23.63 9.03 4.39
N GLN A 67 -22.31 9.11 4.59
CA GLN A 67 -21.47 10.12 3.99
C GLN A 67 -21.19 9.70 2.54
N PRO A 68 -21.38 10.57 1.54
CA PRO A 68 -20.95 10.28 0.19
C PRO A 68 -19.41 10.20 0.17
N GLY A 69 -18.87 9.18 -0.50
CA GLY A 69 -17.45 9.20 -0.87
C GLY A 69 -17.16 10.38 -1.82
N PRO A 70 -15.88 10.64 -2.17
CA PRO A 70 -15.47 11.84 -2.91
C PRO A 70 -16.23 12.05 -4.24
N ASN A 71 -16.78 11.00 -4.84
CA ASN A 71 -17.54 11.05 -6.09
C ASN A 71 -19.08 11.03 -5.91
N GLY A 72 -19.62 11.19 -4.69
CA GLY A 72 -21.07 11.26 -4.45
C GLY A 72 -21.86 9.96 -4.71
N GLY A 73 -21.19 8.85 -5.00
CA GLY A 73 -21.81 7.55 -5.28
C GLY A 73 -22.34 6.87 -4.00
N GLN A 74 -23.58 6.36 -4.06
CA GLN A 74 -24.09 5.45 -3.02
C GLN A 74 -23.41 4.09 -3.14
N TYR A 75 -22.89 3.56 -2.04
CA TYR A 75 -22.38 2.19 -1.97
C TYR A 75 -23.53 1.19 -2.25
N VAL A 76 -23.41 0.44 -3.33
CA VAL A 76 -24.25 -0.74 -3.62
C VAL A 76 -23.46 -1.97 -3.20
N SER A 77 -24.04 -2.83 -2.38
CA SER A 77 -23.36 -4.06 -1.94
C SER A 77 -23.06 -4.98 -3.13
N PRO A 78 -21.98 -5.79 -3.10
CA PRO A 78 -21.60 -6.67 -4.22
C PRO A 78 -22.65 -7.71 -4.64
N ASP A 79 -23.64 -7.96 -3.77
CA ASP A 79 -24.70 -8.95 -3.97
C ASP A 79 -26.01 -8.36 -4.55
N GLU A 80 -26.08 -7.04 -4.79
CA GLU A 80 -27.26 -6.45 -5.44
C GLU A 80 -27.07 -6.37 -6.97
N PRO A 81 -28.02 -6.87 -7.77
CA PRO A 81 -27.95 -6.76 -9.22
C PRO A 81 -27.92 -5.28 -9.61
N MET A 82 -26.92 -4.89 -10.40
CA MET A 82 -26.79 -3.54 -10.91
C MET A 82 -28.11 -3.08 -11.55
N PRO A 83 -28.56 -1.84 -11.29
CA PRO A 83 -29.71 -1.29 -11.98
C PRO A 83 -29.46 -1.28 -13.49
N PRO A 84 -30.49 -1.48 -14.32
CA PRO A 84 -30.35 -1.49 -15.77
C PRO A 84 -29.76 -0.17 -16.28
N ASP A 85 -28.80 -0.31 -17.18
CA ASP A 85 -27.91 0.70 -17.75
C ASP A 85 -28.66 1.65 -18.70
N ASP A 86 -29.50 2.54 -18.16
CA ASP A 86 -30.39 3.41 -18.96
C ASP A 86 -30.31 4.90 -18.57
N ASP A 87 -29.09 5.41 -18.28
CA ASP A 87 -28.81 6.87 -18.35
C ASP A 87 -27.31 7.27 -18.45
N ARG A 88 -26.52 6.66 -19.35
CA ARG A 88 -25.15 7.16 -19.68
C ARG A 88 -25.18 8.40 -20.61
N THR A 89 -26.16 9.30 -20.45
CA THR A 89 -26.37 10.43 -21.37
C THR A 89 -25.44 11.63 -21.15
N SER A 90 -24.60 11.62 -20.11
CA SER A 90 -23.52 12.60 -19.95
C SER A 90 -22.20 11.90 -19.60
N ARG A 91 -21.20 12.01 -20.49
CA ARG A 91 -19.81 11.59 -20.29
C ARG A 91 -19.01 12.56 -19.38
N GLU A 92 -19.66 13.57 -18.82
CA GLU A 92 -18.98 14.50 -17.91
C GLU A 92 -18.65 13.77 -16.59
N PRO A 93 -17.39 13.81 -16.12
CA PRO A 93 -17.01 13.22 -14.86
C PRO A 93 -17.74 13.93 -13.73
N VAL A 94 -18.13 13.15 -12.72
CA VAL A 94 -18.60 13.71 -11.46
C VAL A 94 -17.41 14.41 -10.79
N MET A 95 -17.61 15.66 -10.41
CA MET A 95 -16.63 16.49 -9.71
C MET A 95 -17.20 16.88 -8.35
N THR A 96 -16.37 16.87 -7.31
CA THR A 96 -16.70 17.31 -5.95
C THR A 96 -16.72 18.84 -5.90
N ASP A 97 -17.76 19.47 -5.34
CA ASP A 97 -17.77 20.92 -5.08
C ASP A 97 -17.08 21.20 -3.73
N PRO A 98 -15.97 21.97 -3.70
CA PRO A 98 -15.27 22.35 -2.46
C PRO A 98 -16.13 23.07 -1.41
N ARG A 99 -17.31 23.56 -1.79
CA ARG A 99 -18.26 24.16 -0.84
C ARG A 99 -19.02 23.12 -0.01
N GLU A 100 -19.17 21.92 -0.55
CA GLU A 100 -19.79 20.78 0.12
C GLU A 100 -18.73 19.93 0.82
N ASP A 101 -17.63 19.65 0.11
CA ASP A 101 -16.47 18.94 0.62
C ASP A 101 -15.20 19.50 0.01
N ALA A 102 -14.37 20.16 0.83
CA ALA A 102 -13.13 20.79 0.40
C ALA A 102 -11.91 19.87 0.56
N LEU A 103 -12.07 18.70 1.19
CA LEU A 103 -10.97 17.87 1.62
C LEU A 103 -10.89 16.60 0.77
N SER A 104 -9.67 16.11 0.57
CA SER A 104 -9.43 14.82 -0.04
C SER A 104 -8.25 14.18 0.65
N THR A 105 -8.50 13.07 1.31
CA THR A 105 -7.48 12.26 1.97
C THR A 105 -7.18 11.03 1.13
N PHE A 106 -5.90 10.67 1.01
CA PHE A 106 -5.47 9.49 0.25
C PHE A 106 -4.44 8.67 1.01
N ALA A 107 -4.46 7.35 0.77
CA ALA A 107 -3.53 6.41 1.37
C ALA A 107 -2.11 6.60 0.83
N LEU A 108 -1.11 6.51 1.71
CA LEU A 108 0.30 6.59 1.31
C LEU A 108 0.91 5.24 0.94
N ASP A 109 0.26 4.15 1.36
CA ASP A 109 0.60 2.79 0.97
C ASP A 109 -0.07 2.47 -0.36
N ILE A 110 0.74 2.38 -1.43
CA ILE A 110 0.27 2.18 -2.80
C ILE A 110 1.06 1.05 -3.44
N ASP A 111 0.31 0.07 -3.94
CA ASP A 111 0.83 -1.05 -4.70
C ASP A 111 1.09 -0.64 -6.16
N THR A 112 1.78 -1.49 -6.91
CA THR A 112 2.01 -1.25 -8.35
C THR A 112 1.57 -2.44 -9.22
N GLY A 113 0.79 -3.35 -8.64
CA GLY A 113 0.45 -4.64 -9.26
C GLY A 113 -0.42 -4.48 -10.51
N SER A 114 -1.32 -3.50 -10.52
CA SER A 114 -2.20 -3.18 -11.65
C SER A 114 -1.40 -2.85 -12.92
N TYR A 115 -0.35 -2.05 -12.82
CA TYR A 115 0.50 -1.74 -13.98
C TYR A 115 1.28 -2.95 -14.45
N THR A 116 1.89 -3.69 -13.53
CA THR A 116 2.68 -4.87 -13.88
C THR A 116 1.81 -5.94 -14.57
N ARG A 117 0.56 -6.13 -14.13
CA ARG A 117 -0.42 -6.99 -14.83
C ARG A 117 -0.80 -6.48 -16.21
N PHE A 118 -1.05 -5.18 -16.34
CA PHE A 118 -1.28 -4.55 -17.65
C PHE A 118 -0.12 -4.78 -18.61
N ARG A 119 1.11 -4.53 -18.14
CA ARG A 119 2.34 -4.74 -18.92
C ARG A 119 2.44 -6.20 -19.38
N ASP A 120 2.30 -7.15 -18.47
CA ASP A 120 2.40 -8.57 -18.76
C ASP A 120 1.34 -9.01 -19.77
N ALA A 121 0.07 -8.63 -19.55
CA ALA A 121 -1.02 -8.95 -20.47
C ALA A 121 -0.75 -8.44 -21.89
N VAL A 122 -0.34 -7.17 -22.04
CA VAL A 122 -0.05 -6.57 -23.35
C VAL A 122 1.17 -7.23 -24.01
N ASN A 123 2.24 -7.52 -23.25
CA ASN A 123 3.41 -8.22 -23.76
C ASN A 123 3.10 -9.65 -24.23
N GLN A 124 2.10 -10.30 -23.64
CA GLN A 124 1.59 -11.61 -24.07
C GLN A 124 0.58 -11.53 -25.23
N GLY A 125 0.26 -10.32 -25.72
CA GLY A 125 -0.72 -10.11 -26.79
C GLY A 125 -2.18 -10.21 -26.34
N SER A 126 -2.43 -10.11 -25.03
CA SER A 126 -3.76 -10.07 -24.42
C SER A 126 -4.16 -8.62 -24.10
N SER A 127 -5.47 -8.37 -23.98
CA SER A 127 -5.97 -7.07 -23.52
C SER A 127 -6.03 -7.01 -22.00
N ALA A 128 -5.81 -5.82 -21.44
CA ALA A 128 -5.97 -5.60 -20.01
C ALA A 128 -7.45 -5.73 -19.60
N VAL A 129 -7.68 -6.25 -18.40
CA VAL A 129 -9.02 -6.32 -17.82
C VAL A 129 -9.34 -4.96 -17.21
N ALA A 130 -10.31 -4.23 -17.78
CA ALA A 130 -10.66 -2.87 -17.35
C ALA A 130 -10.93 -2.76 -15.84
N SER A 131 -11.57 -3.77 -15.23
CA SER A 131 -11.84 -3.79 -13.78
C SER A 131 -10.60 -3.96 -12.90
N GLU A 132 -9.43 -4.29 -13.47
CA GLU A 132 -8.16 -4.43 -12.76
C GLU A 132 -7.26 -3.20 -12.89
N VAL A 133 -7.61 -2.26 -13.77
CA VAL A 133 -6.87 -1.00 -13.93
C VAL A 133 -7.13 -0.10 -12.73
N ARG A 134 -6.05 0.32 -12.08
CA ARG A 134 -6.03 1.26 -10.96
C ARG A 134 -5.10 2.41 -11.34
N THR A 135 -5.67 3.59 -11.56
CA THR A 135 -4.92 4.74 -12.07
C THR A 135 -3.76 5.12 -11.14
N GLU A 136 -3.97 5.04 -9.83
CA GLU A 136 -2.97 5.31 -8.81
C GLU A 136 -1.78 4.35 -8.88
N GLU A 137 -2.01 3.06 -9.07
CA GLU A 137 -0.94 2.05 -9.16
C GLU A 137 -0.14 2.19 -10.46
N PHE A 138 -0.82 2.60 -11.55
CA PHE A 138 -0.19 2.97 -12.81
C PHE A 138 0.75 4.16 -12.64
N VAL A 139 0.27 5.24 -12.02
CA VAL A 139 1.08 6.44 -11.79
C VAL A 139 2.26 6.14 -10.88
N ASN A 140 2.03 5.41 -9.78
CA ASN A 140 3.06 5.11 -8.77
C ASN A 140 4.04 4.00 -9.18
N TYR A 141 3.83 3.31 -10.31
CA TYR A 141 4.85 2.42 -10.86
C TYR A 141 6.11 3.17 -11.29
N PHE A 142 5.95 4.36 -11.86
CA PHE A 142 7.03 5.15 -12.44
C PHE A 142 7.71 6.05 -11.42
N GLU A 143 8.96 6.43 -11.68
CA GLU A 143 9.65 7.46 -10.91
C GLU A 143 9.11 8.86 -11.27
N GLN A 144 8.84 9.71 -10.27
CA GLN A 144 8.43 11.12 -10.49
C GLN A 144 9.55 12.13 -10.24
N GLY A 145 10.69 11.71 -9.68
CA GLY A 145 11.85 12.57 -9.43
C GLY A 145 11.66 13.58 -8.30
N TYR A 146 10.88 13.25 -7.27
CA TYR A 146 10.72 14.12 -6.10
C TYR A 146 12.04 14.31 -5.36
N ALA A 147 12.24 15.51 -4.79
CA ALA A 147 13.41 15.77 -3.97
C ALA A 147 13.34 14.95 -2.68
N THR A 148 14.32 14.08 -2.46
CA THR A 148 14.42 13.29 -1.23
C THR A 148 14.64 14.20 -0.01
N PRO A 149 13.74 14.21 0.98
CA PRO A 149 13.94 15.01 2.18
C PRO A 149 15.09 14.45 3.04
N ARG A 150 15.67 15.31 3.88
CA ARG A 150 16.76 14.88 4.77
C ARG A 150 16.28 13.98 5.90
N GLU A 151 15.08 14.21 6.41
CA GLU A 151 14.49 13.49 7.54
C GLU A 151 12.96 13.39 7.35
N GLY A 152 12.39 12.25 7.75
CA GLY A 152 10.95 12.00 7.73
C GLY A 152 10.35 12.09 6.32
N LEU A 153 9.14 12.64 6.24
CA LEU A 153 8.40 12.85 4.99
C LEU A 153 8.38 14.35 4.61
N ASP A 154 8.25 14.62 3.31
CA ASP A 154 7.94 15.94 2.75
C ASP A 154 6.91 15.83 1.62
N VAL A 155 6.22 16.94 1.35
CA VAL A 155 5.19 17.03 0.31
C VAL A 155 5.65 17.96 -0.81
N SER A 156 5.38 17.55 -2.05
CA SER A 156 5.62 18.29 -3.29
C SER A 156 4.28 18.51 -3.99
N ILE A 157 4.15 19.66 -4.65
CA ILE A 157 2.96 19.97 -5.45
C ILE A 157 3.38 20.71 -6.72
N ASP A 158 2.91 20.24 -7.88
CA ASP A 158 3.00 20.93 -9.15
C ASP A 158 1.72 20.71 -9.98
N ALA A 159 1.53 21.53 -11.01
CA ALA A 159 0.36 21.41 -11.87
C ALA A 159 0.58 21.95 -13.27
N ALA A 160 -0.22 21.45 -14.20
CA ALA A 160 -0.27 21.91 -15.58
C ALA A 160 -1.72 22.07 -16.05
N ALA A 161 -1.98 22.98 -16.98
CA ALA A 161 -3.27 23.06 -17.66
C ALA A 161 -3.53 21.76 -18.45
N LEU A 162 -4.75 21.22 -18.33
CA LEU A 162 -5.18 20.08 -19.16
C LEU A 162 -5.37 20.54 -20.61
N PRO A 163 -4.70 19.94 -21.60
CA PRO A 163 -4.76 20.41 -22.98
C PRO A 163 -6.13 20.21 -23.63
N PHE A 164 -6.92 19.26 -23.14
CA PHE A 164 -8.24 18.90 -23.66
C PHE A 164 -9.43 19.41 -22.81
N ARG A 165 -9.17 20.06 -21.65
CA ARG A 165 -10.22 20.67 -20.80
C ARG A 165 -9.85 22.10 -20.39
N ALA A 166 -10.44 23.07 -21.08
CA ALA A 166 -10.20 24.48 -20.78
C ALA A 166 -10.67 24.84 -19.36
N GLY A 167 -9.84 25.57 -18.61
CA GLY A 167 -10.13 25.94 -17.22
C GLY A 167 -9.73 24.88 -16.18
N HIS A 168 -9.33 23.68 -16.62
CA HIS A 168 -8.89 22.61 -15.73
C HIS A 168 -7.37 22.59 -15.55
N ARG A 169 -6.92 22.03 -14.43
CA ARG A 169 -5.53 21.71 -14.10
C ARG A 169 -5.42 20.24 -13.77
N LEU A 170 -4.37 19.59 -14.27
CA LEU A 170 -3.84 18.39 -13.64
C LEU A 170 -2.97 18.85 -12.47
N VAL A 171 -3.38 18.58 -11.24
CA VAL A 171 -2.60 18.83 -10.04
C VAL A 171 -2.00 17.53 -9.57
N ARG A 172 -0.70 17.51 -9.33
CA ARG A 172 0.03 16.37 -8.78
C ARG A 172 0.51 16.69 -7.38
N VAL A 173 0.15 15.83 -6.44
CA VAL A 173 0.61 15.88 -5.05
C VAL A 173 1.49 14.67 -4.81
N GLY A 174 2.77 14.92 -4.56
CA GLY A 174 3.77 13.91 -4.24
C GLY A 174 4.13 13.92 -2.76
N VAL A 175 4.20 12.75 -2.13
CA VAL A 175 4.81 12.55 -0.82
C VAL A 175 6.07 11.75 -1.01
N SER A 176 7.17 12.18 -0.40
CA SER A 176 8.46 11.50 -0.47
C SER A 176 9.04 11.34 0.92
N SER A 177 9.73 10.23 1.14
CA SER A 177 10.39 9.95 2.41
C SER A 177 11.91 10.05 2.30
N ALA A 178 12.55 10.34 3.43
CA ALA A 178 13.99 10.36 3.52
C ALA A 178 14.57 8.99 3.15
N ALA A 179 15.69 8.97 2.43
CA ALA A 179 16.37 7.73 2.12
C ALA A 179 16.87 7.03 3.39
N ALA A 180 16.91 5.70 3.35
CA ALA A 180 17.49 4.93 4.44
C ALA A 180 18.99 5.20 4.50
N ASP A 181 19.51 5.54 5.67
CA ASP A 181 20.93 5.35 5.92
C ASP A 181 21.16 3.84 6.13
N SER A 182 21.71 3.21 5.10
CA SER A 182 22.02 1.80 5.06
C SER A 182 23.05 1.38 6.11
N GLU A 183 23.67 2.29 6.87
CA GLU A 183 24.58 1.97 7.99
C GLU A 183 23.89 2.06 9.36
N THR A 184 22.80 2.83 9.48
CA THR A 184 22.11 3.01 10.78
C THR A 184 20.84 2.21 10.95
N ARG A 185 20.33 1.53 9.90
CA ARG A 185 19.14 0.67 10.05
C ARG A 185 19.38 -0.48 11.04
N ARG A 186 18.32 -0.87 11.76
CA ARG A 186 18.32 -2.08 12.61
C ARG A 186 18.66 -3.32 11.78
N ASP A 187 19.24 -4.32 12.42
CA ASP A 187 19.43 -5.63 11.80
C ASP A 187 18.08 -6.28 11.53
N ALA A 188 17.98 -7.03 10.43
CA ALA A 188 16.78 -7.70 9.98
C ALA A 188 16.82 -9.20 10.23
N ASP A 189 15.65 -9.75 10.57
CA ASP A 189 15.33 -11.16 10.57
C ASP A 189 14.24 -11.38 9.52
N LEU A 190 14.60 -12.04 8.42
CA LEU A 190 13.71 -12.31 7.30
C LEU A 190 13.34 -13.79 7.27
N VAL A 191 12.05 -14.09 7.25
CA VAL A 191 11.55 -15.44 7.02
C VAL A 191 10.91 -15.50 5.64
N LEU A 192 11.54 -16.25 4.74
CA LEU A 192 11.06 -16.47 3.38
C LEU A 192 10.10 -17.65 3.38
N VAL A 193 8.82 -17.43 3.09
CA VAL A 193 7.79 -18.46 2.98
C VAL A 193 7.50 -18.66 1.50
N VAL A 194 8.09 -19.69 0.91
CA VAL A 194 8.16 -19.87 -0.54
C VAL A 194 7.23 -20.98 -0.99
N ASP A 195 6.36 -20.66 -1.95
CA ASP A 195 5.52 -21.63 -2.65
C ASP A 195 6.39 -22.57 -3.48
N CYS A 196 6.26 -23.85 -3.19
CA CYS A 196 6.91 -24.95 -3.89
C CYS A 196 5.85 -25.85 -4.51
N SER A 197 4.63 -25.37 -4.79
CA SER A 197 3.58 -26.15 -5.43
C SER A 197 3.88 -26.45 -6.90
N GLY A 198 3.04 -27.28 -7.52
CA GLY A 198 3.27 -27.77 -8.87
C GLY A 198 3.13 -26.68 -9.93
N SER A 199 2.32 -25.64 -9.67
CA SER A 199 2.13 -24.52 -10.58
C SER A 199 3.39 -23.66 -10.73
N MET A 200 4.26 -23.65 -9.71
CA MET A 200 5.58 -23.01 -9.77
C MET A 200 6.53 -23.63 -10.82
N SER A 201 6.19 -24.79 -11.39
CA SER A 201 6.93 -25.39 -12.51
C SER A 201 6.62 -24.77 -13.88
N GLN A 202 5.57 -23.95 -13.96
CA GLN A 202 5.10 -23.33 -15.20
C GLN A 202 5.82 -22.01 -15.45
N ASP A 203 5.98 -21.64 -16.72
CA ASP A 203 6.39 -20.30 -17.17
C ASP A 203 7.59 -19.70 -16.43
N ASN A 204 8.56 -20.56 -16.09
CA ASN A 204 9.79 -20.19 -15.39
C ASN A 204 9.60 -19.60 -13.97
N LYS A 205 8.40 -19.70 -13.37
CA LYS A 205 8.03 -19.11 -12.07
C LYS A 205 9.04 -19.41 -10.95
N MET A 206 9.35 -20.70 -10.72
CA MET A 206 10.33 -21.09 -9.68
C MET A 206 11.72 -20.50 -9.93
N GLU A 207 12.16 -20.39 -11.18
CA GLU A 207 13.47 -19.82 -11.50
C GLU A 207 13.47 -18.29 -11.35
N THR A 208 12.36 -17.62 -11.68
CA THR A 208 12.14 -16.21 -11.35
C THR A 208 12.17 -16.01 -9.84
N THR A 209 11.47 -16.85 -9.06
CA THR A 209 11.51 -16.83 -7.59
C THR A 209 12.93 -16.99 -7.06
N LYS A 210 13.68 -17.99 -7.51
CA LYS A 210 15.07 -18.19 -7.08
C LYS A 210 15.96 -16.99 -7.39
N SER A 211 15.84 -16.45 -8.60
CA SER A 211 16.59 -15.27 -9.03
C SER A 211 16.29 -14.07 -8.12
N ALA A 212 15.01 -13.86 -7.83
CA ALA A 212 14.54 -12.80 -6.97
C ALA A 212 15.01 -12.97 -5.50
N LEU A 213 14.99 -14.19 -4.97
CA LEU A 213 15.53 -14.51 -3.64
C LEU A 213 17.06 -14.34 -3.57
N HIS A 214 17.78 -14.65 -4.65
CA HIS A 214 19.22 -14.41 -4.74
C HIS A 214 19.56 -12.92 -4.66
N ILE A 215 18.81 -12.08 -5.37
CA ILE A 215 18.92 -10.62 -5.34
C ILE A 215 18.64 -10.10 -3.93
N LEU A 216 17.49 -10.48 -3.35
CA LEU A 216 17.10 -10.09 -2.00
C LEU A 216 18.18 -10.43 -0.97
N THR A 217 18.57 -11.70 -0.90
CA THR A 217 19.54 -12.13 0.10
C THR A 217 20.93 -11.54 -0.14
N GLY A 218 21.20 -11.04 -1.35
CA GLY A 218 22.46 -10.41 -1.75
C GLY A 218 22.57 -8.96 -1.30
N SER A 219 21.44 -8.29 -1.08
CA SER A 219 21.37 -6.91 -0.59
C SER A 219 21.38 -6.81 0.94
N LEU A 220 21.36 -7.95 1.65
CA LEU A 220 21.38 -8.00 3.11
C LEU A 220 22.77 -7.70 3.69
N ARG A 221 22.78 -7.10 4.89
CA ARG A 221 24.00 -6.93 5.68
C ARG A 221 24.39 -8.24 6.32
N SER A 222 25.68 -8.43 6.56
CA SER A 222 26.23 -9.62 7.22
C SER A 222 25.63 -9.93 8.60
N SER A 223 25.06 -8.94 9.28
CA SER A 223 24.40 -9.05 10.59
C SER A 223 22.91 -9.43 10.51
N ASP A 224 22.30 -9.36 9.33
CA ASP A 224 20.94 -9.82 9.10
C ASP A 224 20.88 -11.36 9.15
N ARG A 225 19.68 -11.90 9.36
CA ARG A 225 19.42 -13.34 9.35
C ARG A 225 18.28 -13.68 8.40
N VAL A 226 18.39 -14.85 7.80
CA VAL A 226 17.40 -15.43 6.88
C VAL A 226 17.02 -16.81 7.40
N ALA A 227 15.73 -17.10 7.44
CA ALA A 227 15.20 -18.46 7.51
C ALA A 227 14.28 -18.68 6.30
N MET A 228 14.05 -19.94 5.92
CA MET A 228 13.25 -20.26 4.75
C MET A 228 12.35 -21.46 5.03
N VAL A 229 11.08 -21.30 4.65
CA VAL A 229 10.06 -22.34 4.60
C VAL A 229 9.74 -22.58 3.13
N CYS A 230 9.73 -23.84 2.73
CA CYS A 230 9.17 -24.29 1.45
C CYS A 230 7.84 -24.96 1.76
N TYR A 231 6.76 -24.54 1.11
CA TYR A 231 5.43 -25.10 1.32
C TYR A 231 4.82 -25.63 0.03
N SER A 232 4.11 -26.75 0.16
CA SER A 232 3.36 -27.37 -0.92
C SER A 232 2.11 -28.00 -0.31
N THR A 233 1.99 -29.33 -0.28
CA THR A 233 0.98 -30.03 0.55
C THR A 233 1.27 -29.85 2.05
N GLU A 234 2.55 -29.90 2.40
CA GLU A 234 3.08 -29.70 3.75
C GLU A 234 4.06 -28.51 3.74
N ALA A 235 4.34 -27.95 4.92
CA ALA A 235 5.35 -26.91 5.08
C ALA A 235 6.57 -27.49 5.79
N ALA A 236 7.75 -27.20 5.26
CA ALA A 236 9.02 -27.65 5.82
C ALA A 236 10.05 -26.51 5.88
N VAL A 237 10.89 -26.53 6.91
CA VAL A 237 12.03 -25.61 7.02
C VAL A 237 13.07 -26.01 5.98
N ALA A 238 13.28 -25.16 4.99
CA ALA A 238 14.31 -25.31 3.95
C ALA A 238 15.65 -24.69 4.40
N LEU A 239 15.61 -23.69 5.28
CA LEU A 239 16.78 -23.06 5.88
C LEU A 239 16.48 -22.65 7.32
N GLU A 240 17.19 -23.24 8.26
CA GLU A 240 17.20 -22.79 9.67
C GLU A 240 17.76 -21.36 9.78
N PRO A 241 17.41 -20.58 10.82
CA PRO A 241 17.90 -19.21 11.00
C PRO A 241 19.41 -19.06 10.80
N THR A 242 19.80 -18.43 9.69
CA THR A 242 21.17 -18.36 9.20
C THR A 242 21.57 -16.91 8.99
N ARG A 243 22.77 -16.52 9.43
CA ARG A 243 23.28 -15.16 9.16
C ARG A 243 23.52 -14.97 7.67
N ALA A 244 23.19 -13.78 7.14
CA ALA A 244 23.44 -13.43 5.74
C ALA A 244 24.92 -13.53 5.34
N SER A 245 25.84 -13.44 6.32
CA SER A 245 27.27 -13.71 6.10
C SER A 245 27.58 -15.14 5.62
N ASP A 246 26.74 -16.14 5.95
CA ASP A 246 26.85 -17.50 5.41
C ASP A 246 26.11 -17.62 4.07
N ARG A 247 26.60 -16.84 3.10
CA ARG A 247 26.02 -16.75 1.76
C ARG A 247 25.91 -18.11 1.09
N ARG A 248 26.88 -19.00 1.32
CA ARG A 248 26.90 -20.35 0.73
C ARG A 248 25.76 -21.24 1.26
N ALA A 249 25.41 -21.14 2.53
CA ALA A 249 24.28 -21.90 3.07
C ALA A 249 22.95 -21.40 2.48
N ILE A 250 22.79 -20.08 2.38
CA ILE A 250 21.60 -19.45 1.82
C ILE A 250 21.44 -19.80 0.34
N ASP A 251 22.48 -19.62 -0.48
CA ASP A 251 22.45 -19.93 -1.91
C ASP A 251 22.07 -21.38 -2.17
N ARG A 252 22.66 -22.32 -1.41
CA ARG A 252 22.32 -23.75 -1.53
C ARG A 252 20.86 -24.03 -1.18
N ALA A 253 20.30 -23.35 -0.19
CA ALA A 253 18.89 -23.52 0.18
C ALA A 253 17.98 -23.01 -0.94
N ILE A 254 18.26 -21.82 -1.49
CA ILE A 254 17.53 -21.25 -2.64
C ILE A 254 17.61 -22.20 -3.84
N ASP A 255 18.81 -22.65 -4.21
CA ASP A 255 19.03 -23.51 -5.38
C ASP A 255 18.38 -24.89 -5.23
N SER A 256 18.13 -25.33 -4.00
CA SER A 256 17.47 -26.61 -3.70
C SER A 256 15.94 -26.57 -3.82
N LEU A 257 15.34 -25.37 -3.93
CA LEU A 257 13.91 -25.21 -4.12
C LEU A 257 13.49 -25.87 -5.45
N HIS A 258 12.42 -26.64 -5.39
CA HIS A 258 11.87 -27.32 -6.56
C HIS A 258 10.35 -27.47 -6.40
N PRO A 259 9.59 -27.44 -7.51
CA PRO A 259 8.15 -27.69 -7.48
C PRO A 259 7.83 -29.08 -6.95
N GLN A 260 6.77 -29.15 -6.15
CA GLN A 260 6.19 -30.31 -5.48
C GLN A 260 4.68 -30.36 -5.78
N ALA A 261 3.90 -31.19 -5.08
CA ALA A 261 2.47 -31.32 -5.32
C ALA A 261 1.64 -30.44 -4.37
N SER A 262 0.43 -30.04 -4.80
CA SER A 262 -0.56 -29.25 -4.04
C SER A 262 -0.03 -27.95 -3.42
N THR A 263 -0.93 -27.20 -2.81
CA THR A 263 -0.64 -25.90 -2.18
C THR A 263 -1.38 -25.80 -0.84
N ASN A 264 -0.67 -25.38 0.21
CA ASN A 264 -1.17 -25.20 1.56
C ASN A 264 -0.48 -23.98 2.20
N ALA A 265 -0.93 -22.80 1.78
CA ALA A 265 -0.34 -21.52 2.21
C ALA A 265 -0.50 -21.29 3.73
N GLU A 266 -1.58 -21.80 4.34
CA GLU A 266 -1.82 -21.69 5.78
C GLU A 266 -0.73 -22.39 6.61
N ALA A 267 -0.33 -23.60 6.21
CA ALA A 267 0.76 -24.32 6.85
C ALA A 267 2.10 -23.60 6.67
N GLY A 268 2.36 -23.08 5.45
CA GLY A 268 3.56 -22.32 5.13
C GLY A 268 3.70 -21.06 6.00
N LEU A 269 2.66 -20.23 6.02
CA LEU A 269 2.63 -19.00 6.82
C LEU A 269 2.70 -19.30 8.32
N SER A 270 1.99 -20.32 8.80
CA SER A 270 2.02 -20.71 10.21
C SER A 270 3.44 -21.06 10.67
N LEU A 271 4.13 -21.92 9.91
CA LEU A 271 5.52 -22.30 10.19
C LEU A 271 6.47 -21.11 10.03
N GLY A 272 6.23 -20.25 9.04
CA GLY A 272 6.99 -19.02 8.85
C GLY A 272 6.93 -18.08 10.06
N TYR A 273 5.74 -17.86 10.62
CA TYR A 273 5.57 -17.05 11.82
C TYR A 273 6.16 -17.71 13.07
N ASP A 274 6.09 -19.04 13.20
CA ASP A 274 6.76 -19.75 14.29
C ASP A 274 8.28 -19.55 14.24
N LEU A 275 8.88 -19.62 13.04
CA LEU A 275 10.30 -19.31 12.83
C LEU A 275 10.61 -17.84 13.14
N ALA A 276 9.79 -16.89 12.67
CA ALA A 276 9.98 -15.48 12.93
C ALA A 276 10.00 -15.18 14.44
N GLN A 277 9.08 -15.79 15.20
CA GLN A 277 9.06 -15.72 16.66
C GLN A 277 10.31 -16.32 17.29
N SER A 278 10.80 -17.45 16.79
CA SER A 278 12.04 -18.08 17.28
C SER A 278 13.29 -17.23 17.03
N MET A 279 13.26 -16.42 15.97
CA MET A 279 14.34 -15.49 15.62
C MET A 279 14.28 -14.20 16.43
N HIS A 280 13.10 -13.82 16.94
CA HIS A 280 12.85 -12.54 17.57
C HIS A 280 13.95 -12.13 18.57
N GLY A 281 14.47 -10.93 18.40
CA GLY A 281 15.51 -10.37 19.25
C GLY A 281 15.31 -8.88 19.46
N GLU A 282 15.63 -8.40 20.66
CA GLU A 282 15.53 -6.97 20.98
C GLU A 282 16.35 -6.13 19.98
N GLY A 283 15.72 -5.07 19.46
CA GLY A 283 16.36 -4.14 18.54
C GLY A 283 16.51 -4.64 17.10
N ARG A 284 15.96 -5.81 16.76
CA ARG A 284 15.91 -6.34 15.39
C ARG A 284 14.53 -6.11 14.79
N MET A 285 14.48 -5.93 13.47
CA MET A 285 13.21 -5.96 12.74
C MET A 285 12.93 -7.39 12.29
N SER A 286 11.66 -7.80 12.29
CA SER A 286 11.22 -9.13 11.89
C SER A 286 10.23 -8.98 10.74
N ARG A 287 10.45 -9.69 9.63
CA ARG A 287 9.52 -9.70 8.49
C ARG A 287 9.33 -11.11 7.96
N VAL A 288 8.09 -11.42 7.61
CA VAL A 288 7.74 -12.61 6.82
C VAL A 288 7.53 -12.16 5.38
N ILE A 289 8.10 -12.89 4.42
CA ILE A 289 7.93 -12.63 2.99
C ILE A 289 7.30 -13.88 2.37
N LEU A 290 6.03 -13.78 2.00
CA LEU A 290 5.30 -14.82 1.29
C LEU A 290 5.57 -14.67 -0.20
N VAL A 291 6.01 -15.74 -0.87
CA VAL A 291 6.18 -15.78 -2.33
C VAL A 291 5.27 -16.87 -2.89
N SER A 292 4.34 -16.51 -3.77
CA SER A 292 3.35 -17.43 -4.35
C SER A 292 2.96 -17.03 -5.77
N ASP A 293 2.42 -17.96 -6.56
CA ASP A 293 1.87 -17.69 -7.89
C ASP A 293 0.33 -17.52 -7.88
N GLY A 294 -0.24 -17.13 -6.72
CA GLY A 294 -1.65 -16.78 -6.60
C GLY A 294 -2.59 -17.99 -6.43
N VAL A 295 -2.13 -19.23 -6.60
CA VAL A 295 -2.95 -20.44 -6.39
C VAL A 295 -2.93 -20.86 -4.91
N ALA A 296 -3.16 -19.92 -4.01
CA ALA A 296 -3.19 -20.21 -2.58
C ALA A 296 -4.53 -20.86 -2.20
N ASN A 297 -4.57 -22.20 -2.17
CA ASN A 297 -5.60 -22.90 -1.42
C ASN A 297 -5.32 -22.68 0.08
N VAL A 298 -6.16 -21.87 0.74
CA VAL A 298 -6.24 -21.89 2.21
C VAL A 298 -6.79 -23.26 2.61
N GLY A 299 -6.22 -23.88 3.63
CA GLY A 299 -6.60 -25.23 4.05
C GLY A 299 -8.06 -25.36 4.52
N ALA A 300 -8.38 -26.49 5.14
CA ALA A 300 -9.74 -26.80 5.60
C ALA A 300 -10.30 -25.80 6.64
N THR A 301 -9.44 -24.98 7.25
CA THR A 301 -9.74 -23.90 8.18
C THR A 301 -9.73 -22.58 7.41
N GLY A 302 -10.92 -22.06 7.08
CA GLY A 302 -11.06 -20.94 6.14
C GLY A 302 -10.24 -19.67 6.48
N PRO A 303 -10.19 -18.69 5.53
CA PRO A 303 -9.25 -17.55 5.53
C PRO A 303 -9.17 -16.72 6.83
N GLY A 304 -10.21 -16.71 7.67
CA GLY A 304 -10.27 -15.86 8.86
C GLY A 304 -9.18 -16.12 9.91
N GLN A 305 -8.80 -17.38 10.17
CA GLN A 305 -7.84 -17.70 11.24
C GLN A 305 -6.41 -17.23 10.89
N ILE A 306 -6.01 -17.40 9.63
CA ILE A 306 -4.68 -16.96 9.19
C ILE A 306 -4.59 -15.43 9.17
N LEU A 307 -5.67 -14.75 8.76
CA LEU A 307 -5.75 -13.28 8.79
C LEU A 307 -5.67 -12.72 10.22
N GLU A 308 -6.34 -13.36 11.18
CA GLU A 308 -6.25 -12.98 12.60
C GLU A 308 -4.84 -13.16 13.17
N ARG A 309 -4.19 -14.27 12.81
CA ARG A 309 -2.80 -14.53 13.20
C ARG A 309 -1.87 -13.46 12.63
N ILE A 310 -1.97 -13.16 11.34
CA ILE A 310 -1.17 -12.13 10.67
C ILE A 310 -1.34 -10.78 11.36
N SER A 311 -2.59 -10.35 11.60
CA SER A 311 -2.86 -9.07 12.30
C SER A 311 -2.29 -9.05 13.72
N THR A 312 -2.32 -10.17 14.42
CA THR A 312 -1.71 -10.29 15.76
C THR A 312 -0.19 -10.17 15.71
N GLN A 313 0.46 -10.77 14.70
CA GLN A 313 1.91 -10.72 14.53
C GLN A 313 2.39 -9.34 14.05
N ALA A 314 1.63 -8.69 13.17
CA ALA A 314 1.90 -7.32 12.72
C ALA A 314 1.92 -6.35 13.91
N ARG A 315 0.89 -6.40 14.76
CA ARG A 315 0.85 -5.64 16.03
C ARG A 315 1.98 -5.98 17.00
N ALA A 316 2.56 -7.18 16.91
CA ALA A 316 3.72 -7.59 17.67
C ALA A 316 5.07 -7.20 17.02
N GLY A 317 5.03 -6.48 15.89
CA GLY A 317 6.19 -5.96 15.17
C GLY A 317 6.79 -6.94 14.14
N THR A 318 6.04 -7.95 13.70
CA THR A 318 6.41 -8.82 12.57
C THR A 318 5.42 -8.63 11.42
N SER A 319 5.80 -7.83 10.42
CA SER A 319 4.95 -7.56 9.25
C SER A 319 5.08 -8.60 8.14
N LEU A 320 4.10 -8.63 7.24
CA LEU A 320 4.03 -9.53 6.08
C LEU A 320 4.20 -8.76 4.78
N ILE A 321 5.07 -9.24 3.90
CA ILE A 321 5.15 -8.81 2.51
C ILE A 321 4.70 -9.98 1.63
N SER A 322 3.80 -9.69 0.70
CA SER A 322 3.28 -10.68 -0.23
C SER A 322 3.85 -10.46 -1.62
N VAL A 323 4.42 -11.49 -2.22
CA VAL A 323 5.08 -11.46 -3.54
C VAL A 323 4.37 -12.44 -4.46
N GLY A 324 3.70 -11.90 -5.48
CA GLY A 324 3.08 -12.66 -6.57
C GLY A 324 4.10 -12.95 -7.67
N VAL A 325 4.15 -14.17 -8.20
CA VAL A 325 5.07 -14.55 -9.29
C VAL A 325 4.33 -15.21 -10.45
N GLY A 326 4.38 -14.62 -11.64
CA GLY A 326 3.76 -15.20 -12.86
C GLY A 326 2.25 -15.46 -12.75
N ILE A 327 1.53 -14.56 -12.08
CA ILE A 327 0.09 -14.59 -11.89
C ILE A 327 -0.56 -14.05 -13.16
N ALA A 328 -1.10 -14.95 -13.97
CA ALA A 328 -1.91 -14.59 -15.15
C ALA A 328 -3.41 -14.44 -14.82
N ASP A 329 -3.87 -14.96 -13.66
CA ASP A 329 -5.29 -15.09 -13.30
C ASP A 329 -5.66 -14.43 -11.96
N TYR A 330 -6.94 -14.03 -11.87
CA TYR A 330 -7.70 -13.29 -10.85
C TYR A 330 -7.52 -13.60 -9.34
N ASN A 331 -6.72 -14.58 -8.90
CA ASN A 331 -6.69 -15.04 -7.49
C ASN A 331 -5.79 -14.22 -6.54
N ASP A 332 -5.47 -12.98 -6.90
CA ASP A 332 -4.58 -12.09 -6.16
C ASP A 332 -5.20 -11.47 -4.89
N HIS A 333 -6.53 -11.42 -4.81
CA HIS A 333 -7.24 -10.81 -3.68
C HIS A 333 -6.89 -11.42 -2.32
N LEU A 334 -6.49 -12.69 -2.26
CA LEU A 334 -6.04 -13.28 -1.00
C LEU A 334 -4.66 -12.76 -0.61
N LEU A 335 -3.72 -12.68 -1.55
CA LEU A 335 -2.36 -12.19 -1.31
C LEU A 335 -2.36 -10.73 -0.88
N GLU A 336 -3.17 -9.91 -1.53
CA GLU A 336 -3.46 -8.52 -1.17
C GLU A 336 -4.04 -8.44 0.25
N GLN A 337 -5.13 -9.18 0.55
CA GLN A 337 -5.74 -9.18 1.88
C GLN A 337 -4.79 -9.63 3.01
N LEU A 338 -3.86 -10.54 2.72
CA LEU A 338 -2.87 -10.99 3.68
C LEU A 338 -1.86 -9.86 3.98
N ALA A 339 -1.39 -9.15 2.95
CA ALA A 339 -0.46 -8.03 3.09
C ALA A 339 -1.10 -6.86 3.87
N ASP A 340 -2.31 -6.44 3.47
CA ASP A 340 -3.07 -5.37 4.14
C ASP A 340 -3.29 -5.64 5.63
N ARG A 341 -3.55 -6.90 6.00
CA ARG A 341 -3.73 -7.33 7.39
C ARG A 341 -2.41 -7.44 8.16
N GLY A 342 -1.29 -7.48 7.46
CA GLY A 342 0.04 -7.72 7.98
C GLY A 342 0.91 -6.47 8.13
N ASP A 343 0.32 -5.27 8.01
CA ASP A 343 1.03 -3.98 7.98
C ASP A 343 2.20 -4.00 6.98
N GLY A 344 1.94 -4.55 5.80
CA GLY A 344 2.87 -4.56 4.69
C GLY A 344 2.13 -4.50 3.36
N TRP A 345 2.89 -4.67 2.27
CA TRP A 345 2.45 -4.34 0.92
C TRP A 345 2.55 -5.55 0.00
N HIS A 346 1.82 -5.49 -1.12
CA HIS A 346 1.80 -6.55 -2.11
C HIS A 346 2.57 -6.15 -3.38
N VAL A 347 3.46 -7.03 -3.83
CA VAL A 347 4.29 -6.83 -5.02
C VAL A 347 4.11 -7.97 -6.00
N TYR A 348 4.14 -7.64 -7.30
CA TYR A 348 4.08 -8.62 -8.37
C TYR A 348 5.40 -8.63 -9.14
N ILE A 349 5.91 -9.83 -9.42
CA ILE A 349 7.15 -10.08 -10.15
C ILE A 349 6.81 -10.94 -11.38
N ASP A 350 6.89 -10.34 -12.55
CA ASP A 350 6.78 -10.99 -13.86
C ASP A 350 8.16 -11.39 -14.41
N ASP A 351 9.20 -10.58 -14.18
CA ASP A 351 10.55 -10.83 -14.67
C ASP A 351 11.68 -10.51 -13.67
N ALA A 352 12.93 -10.73 -14.11
CA ALA A 352 14.11 -10.50 -13.28
C ALA A 352 14.38 -9.01 -13.01
N THR A 353 14.01 -8.12 -13.92
CA THR A 353 14.15 -6.67 -13.75
C THR A 353 13.19 -6.17 -12.66
N GLU A 354 11.95 -6.65 -12.69
CA GLU A 354 10.95 -6.36 -11.67
C GLU A 354 11.37 -6.91 -10.30
N ALA A 355 11.96 -8.11 -10.26
CA ALA A 355 12.56 -8.66 -9.05
C ALA A 355 13.68 -7.77 -8.49
N GLU A 356 14.55 -7.21 -9.33
CA GLU A 356 15.58 -6.26 -8.91
C GLU A 356 14.96 -4.98 -8.33
N ARG A 357 13.96 -4.40 -9.01
CA ARG A 357 13.23 -3.21 -8.54
C ARG A 357 12.61 -3.43 -7.17
N VAL A 358 11.88 -4.53 -7.02
CA VAL A 358 11.16 -4.88 -5.78
C VAL A 358 12.12 -5.21 -4.64
N PHE A 359 13.12 -6.06 -4.86
CA PHE A 359 13.91 -6.61 -3.75
C PHE A 359 15.24 -5.90 -3.46
N ALA A 360 15.92 -5.35 -4.46
CA ALA A 360 17.14 -4.60 -4.21
C ALA A 360 16.82 -3.20 -3.68
N THR A 361 15.90 -2.50 -4.36
CA THR A 361 15.58 -1.10 -4.08
C THR A 361 14.43 -0.97 -3.09
N GLY A 362 13.30 -1.65 -3.35
CA GLY A 362 12.09 -1.54 -2.53
C GLY A 362 12.24 -2.18 -1.14
N LEU A 363 12.63 -3.46 -1.08
CA LEU A 363 12.61 -4.23 0.17
C LEU A 363 13.69 -3.83 1.17
N THR A 364 14.86 -3.35 0.74
CA THR A 364 15.89 -2.86 1.68
C THR A 364 15.57 -1.47 2.23
N GLY A 365 14.96 -0.60 1.41
CA GLY A 365 14.39 0.67 1.85
C GLY A 365 13.21 0.47 2.80
N SER A 366 12.35 -0.51 2.50
CA SER A 366 11.21 -0.88 3.34
C SER A 366 11.61 -1.36 4.73
N LEU A 367 12.88 -1.73 4.95
CA LEU A 367 13.38 -2.07 6.27
C LEU A 367 13.35 -0.89 7.26
N VAL A 368 13.43 0.34 6.77
CA VAL A 368 13.49 1.55 7.60
C VAL A 368 12.18 2.30 7.53
N VAL A 369 11.48 2.43 8.66
CA VAL A 369 10.29 3.28 8.76
C VAL A 369 10.73 4.74 8.80
N ALA A 370 10.27 5.54 7.85
CA ALA A 370 10.55 6.98 7.76
C ALA A 370 9.45 7.83 8.44
N GLY A 371 8.21 7.33 8.46
CA GLY A 371 7.10 7.92 9.21
C GLY A 371 6.10 6.85 9.61
N ARG A 372 5.60 6.94 10.86
CA ARG A 372 4.50 6.09 11.35
C ARG A 372 3.19 6.86 11.27
N ASP A 373 2.07 6.16 11.16
CA ASP A 373 0.73 6.75 11.17
C ASP A 373 0.62 7.91 10.15
N ALA A 374 1.14 7.67 8.94
CA ALA A 374 1.31 8.71 7.95
C ALA A 374 0.03 8.91 7.12
N LYS A 375 -0.44 10.15 7.01
CA LYS A 375 -1.65 10.52 6.26
C LYS A 375 -1.35 11.71 5.36
N ALA A 376 -1.95 11.75 4.17
CA ALA A 376 -1.91 12.94 3.30
C ALA A 376 -3.32 13.45 3.01
N GLN A 377 -3.49 14.77 3.12
CA GLN A 377 -4.74 15.46 2.86
C GLN A 377 -4.50 16.67 1.96
N VAL A 378 -5.39 16.85 1.00
CA VAL A 378 -5.43 17.94 0.05
C VAL A 378 -6.68 18.76 0.32
N GLU A 379 -6.52 20.07 0.46
CA GLU A 379 -7.60 21.02 0.66
C GLU A 379 -7.72 21.94 -0.56
N PHE A 380 -8.94 22.08 -1.08
CA PHE A 380 -9.27 22.93 -2.23
C PHE A 380 -9.98 24.20 -1.76
N ASP A 381 -9.49 25.38 -2.16
CA ASP A 381 -10.12 26.64 -1.78
C ASP A 381 -11.45 26.83 -2.55
N PRO A 382 -12.63 26.86 -1.89
CA PRO A 382 -13.92 27.02 -2.55
C PRO A 382 -14.11 28.37 -3.26
N ALA A 383 -13.26 29.37 -2.96
CA ALA A 383 -13.24 30.64 -3.68
C ALA A 383 -12.49 30.55 -5.01
N GLN A 384 -11.52 29.64 -5.15
CA GLN A 384 -10.74 29.47 -6.38
C GLN A 384 -11.21 28.27 -7.22
N VAL A 385 -11.68 27.20 -6.58
CA VAL A 385 -11.98 25.91 -7.21
C VAL A 385 -13.50 25.76 -7.38
N LYS A 386 -13.91 25.38 -8.60
CA LYS A 386 -15.30 25.08 -8.97
C LYS A 386 -15.63 23.62 -8.70
N GLY A 387 -14.71 22.72 -9.00
CA GLY A 387 -14.82 21.31 -8.67
C GLY A 387 -13.48 20.58 -8.80
N TYR A 388 -13.31 19.47 -8.09
CA TYR A 388 -12.14 18.58 -8.24
C TYR A 388 -12.55 17.12 -8.37
N ARG A 389 -11.65 16.29 -8.87
CA ARG A 389 -11.77 14.83 -8.92
C ARG A 389 -10.40 14.21 -8.68
N LEU A 390 -10.28 13.35 -7.67
CA LEU A 390 -9.13 12.47 -7.47
C LEU A 390 -9.14 11.40 -8.57
N LEU A 391 -8.01 11.20 -9.24
CA LEU A 391 -7.86 10.18 -10.29
C LEU A 391 -7.29 8.91 -9.66
N GLY A 392 -8.04 7.81 -9.68
CA GLY A 392 -7.72 6.62 -8.90
C GLY A 392 -8.24 6.71 -7.46
N TYR A 393 -7.78 5.81 -6.61
CA TYR A 393 -8.12 5.73 -5.18
C TYR A 393 -9.61 5.56 -4.88
N GLU A 394 -10.47 5.28 -5.86
CA GLU A 394 -11.92 5.27 -5.69
C GLU A 394 -12.42 4.19 -4.72
N ASN A 395 -11.58 3.19 -4.43
CA ASN A 395 -11.85 2.07 -3.52
C ASN A 395 -11.18 2.22 -2.13
N ARG A 396 -10.35 3.24 -1.89
CA ARG A 396 -9.59 3.43 -0.64
C ARG A 396 -10.08 4.68 0.10
N ASP A 397 -11.26 4.57 0.71
CA ASP A 397 -11.86 5.67 1.46
C ASP A 397 -11.17 5.84 2.83
N VAL A 398 -10.36 6.90 2.97
CA VAL A 398 -9.91 7.39 4.27
C VAL A 398 -10.78 8.60 4.59
N ALA A 399 -11.68 8.46 5.57
CA ALA A 399 -12.59 9.55 5.93
C ALA A 399 -11.81 10.81 6.34
N ASP A 400 -12.13 11.97 5.77
CA ASP A 400 -11.36 13.21 5.98
C ASP A 400 -11.28 13.65 7.45
N GLN A 401 -12.31 13.31 8.22
CA GLN A 401 -12.39 13.57 9.66
C GLN A 401 -11.31 12.83 10.46
N ASP A 402 -10.73 11.77 9.91
CA ASP A 402 -9.73 10.95 10.57
C ASP A 402 -8.29 11.42 10.32
N PHE A 403 -8.07 12.46 9.50
CA PHE A 403 -6.73 12.98 9.20
C PHE A 403 -5.94 13.42 10.44
N ARG A 404 -6.61 14.00 11.45
CA ARG A 404 -5.99 14.40 12.74
C ARG A 404 -6.35 13.46 13.88
N ASN A 405 -6.98 12.34 13.57
CA ASN A 405 -7.39 11.35 14.55
C ASN A 405 -6.29 10.29 14.69
N ASP A 406 -5.38 10.48 15.65
CA ASP A 406 -4.28 9.53 15.92
C ASP A 406 -4.79 8.16 16.44
N ALA A 407 -6.11 7.97 16.63
CA ALA A 407 -6.73 6.67 16.93
C ALA A 407 -7.07 5.85 15.68
N VAL A 408 -7.00 6.44 14.49
CA VAL A 408 -7.13 5.77 13.20
C VAL A 408 -5.75 5.66 12.58
N ASP A 409 -5.31 4.46 12.26
CA ASP A 409 -3.97 4.22 11.73
C ASP A 409 -3.87 4.68 10.27
N GLY A 410 -2.89 5.54 9.98
CA GLY A 410 -2.54 5.99 8.62
C GLY A 410 -1.58 5.08 7.87
N GLY A 411 -1.00 4.07 8.54
CA GLY A 411 0.00 3.17 7.98
C GLY A 411 1.44 3.67 8.11
N GLU A 412 2.39 2.80 7.79
CA GLU A 412 3.82 3.10 7.83
C GLU A 412 4.33 3.52 6.45
N VAL A 413 5.12 4.61 6.40
CA VAL A 413 5.86 4.98 5.19
C VAL A 413 7.31 4.65 5.40
N PHE A 414 7.86 3.86 4.48
CA PHE A 414 9.24 3.44 4.54
C PHE A 414 10.19 4.40 3.83
N ALA A 415 11.48 4.27 4.13
CA ALA A 415 12.51 5.14 3.63
C ALA A 415 12.77 4.94 2.13
N GLY A 416 12.95 6.06 1.41
CA GLY A 416 13.08 6.07 -0.05
C GLY A 416 11.76 5.88 -0.81
N HIS A 417 10.63 5.78 -0.10
CA HIS A 417 9.30 5.64 -0.70
C HIS A 417 8.78 6.97 -1.25
N THR A 418 8.04 6.87 -2.35
CA THR A 418 7.32 8.00 -2.95
C THR A 418 5.90 7.59 -3.31
N THR A 419 4.95 8.46 -3.02
CA THR A 419 3.53 8.26 -3.36
C THR A 419 3.00 9.49 -4.07
N THR A 420 2.17 9.30 -5.09
CA THR A 420 1.61 10.34 -5.94
C THR A 420 0.09 10.22 -6.00
N ALA A 421 -0.58 11.35 -5.85
CA ALA A 421 -2.00 11.53 -6.14
C ALA A 421 -2.17 12.57 -7.25
N LEU A 422 -3.06 12.30 -8.20
CA LEU A 422 -3.41 13.20 -9.29
C LEU A 422 -4.84 13.70 -9.15
N TYR A 423 -5.06 14.97 -9.44
CA TYR A 423 -6.37 15.60 -9.41
C TYR A 423 -6.67 16.31 -10.72
N ASP A 424 -7.88 16.13 -11.23
CA ASP A 424 -8.50 17.03 -12.19
C ASP A 424 -9.19 18.16 -11.42
N VAL A 425 -8.75 19.40 -11.59
CA VAL A 425 -9.23 20.56 -10.83
C VAL A 425 -9.77 21.63 -11.77
N GLU A 426 -11.07 21.91 -11.72
CA GLU A 426 -11.71 23.01 -12.43
C GLU A 426 -11.60 24.31 -11.62
N LEU A 427 -10.96 25.33 -12.18
CA LEU A 427 -10.88 26.65 -11.54
C LEU A 427 -12.11 27.51 -11.84
N ARG A 428 -12.48 28.39 -10.91
CA ARG A 428 -13.52 29.40 -11.10
C ARG A 428 -13.01 30.50 -12.04
N ASN A 429 -13.86 30.92 -12.96
CA ASN A 429 -13.57 32.06 -13.82
C ASN A 429 -13.42 33.35 -13.00
N GLY A 430 -12.33 34.08 -13.23
CA GLY A 430 -12.05 35.34 -12.52
C GLY A 430 -11.62 35.15 -11.07
N ALA A 431 -11.23 33.94 -10.68
CA ALA A 431 -10.55 33.68 -9.42
C ALA A 431 -9.28 34.55 -9.29
N GLY A 432 -8.93 34.91 -8.05
CA GLY A 432 -7.74 35.72 -7.77
C GLY A 432 -6.46 34.91 -7.90
N ASP A 433 -5.33 35.48 -7.46
CA ASP A 433 -4.03 34.77 -7.41
C ASP A 433 -3.80 34.08 -6.04
N GLY A 434 -4.88 33.65 -5.40
CA GLY A 434 -4.83 32.89 -4.15
C GLY A 434 -4.31 31.48 -4.39
N SER A 435 -3.80 30.83 -3.35
CA SER A 435 -3.54 29.40 -3.40
C SER A 435 -4.87 28.67 -3.60
N PHE A 436 -4.96 27.80 -4.60
CA PHE A 436 -6.19 27.04 -4.88
C PHE A 436 -6.13 25.62 -4.32
N VAL A 437 -4.93 25.14 -3.99
CA VAL A 437 -4.67 23.85 -3.34
C VAL A 437 -3.69 24.01 -2.19
N THR A 438 -3.98 23.33 -1.08
CA THR A 438 -3.06 23.11 0.04
C THR A 438 -2.90 21.61 0.27
N ALA A 439 -1.70 21.07 0.13
CA ALA A 439 -1.40 19.67 0.41
C ALA A 439 -0.60 19.54 1.71
N THR A 440 -1.03 18.64 2.59
CA THR A 440 -0.39 18.39 3.89
C THR A 440 -0.15 16.90 4.10
N VAL A 441 1.08 16.54 4.47
CA VAL A 441 1.39 15.20 5.02
C VAL A 441 1.59 15.32 6.53
N ARG A 442 0.95 14.44 7.29
CA ARG A 442 1.07 14.28 8.74
C ARG A 442 1.63 12.89 9.03
N TYR A 443 2.59 12.77 9.95
CA TYR A 443 3.15 11.49 10.38
C TYR A 443 3.74 11.61 11.78
N GLN A 444 4.02 10.49 12.42
CA GLN A 444 4.78 10.40 13.66
C GLN A 444 6.26 10.09 13.38
N ASP A 445 7.16 10.82 14.03
CA ASP A 445 8.60 10.56 13.95
C ASP A 445 9.03 9.29 14.71
N ASP A 446 10.33 9.01 14.71
CA ASP A 446 10.94 7.87 15.42
C ASP A 446 10.65 7.87 16.94
N ARG A 447 10.26 9.02 17.51
CA ARG A 447 9.90 9.20 18.93
C ARG A 447 8.39 9.26 19.17
N GLY A 448 7.58 9.04 18.14
CA GLY A 448 6.11 9.08 18.23
C GLY A 448 5.55 10.51 18.31
N ARG A 449 6.32 11.53 17.90
CA ARG A 449 5.85 12.92 17.91
C ARG A 449 5.21 13.24 16.56
N PRO A 450 4.04 13.91 16.53
CA PRO A 450 3.41 14.30 15.29
C PRO A 450 4.21 15.39 14.58
N VAL A 451 4.36 15.24 13.27
CA VAL A 451 5.05 16.13 12.35
C VAL A 451 4.13 16.40 11.16
N GLU A 452 4.00 17.68 10.78
CA GLU A 452 3.27 18.09 9.58
C GLU A 452 4.21 18.81 8.60
N ARG A 453 3.99 18.58 7.31
CA ARG A 453 4.60 19.33 6.20
C ARG A 453 3.51 19.74 5.24
N THR A 454 3.52 21.02 4.87
CA THR A 454 2.49 21.61 4.01
C THR A 454 3.13 22.31 2.82
N ARG A 455 2.49 22.21 1.66
CA ARG A 455 2.75 23.04 0.48
C ARG A 455 1.44 23.60 -0.05
N GLN A 456 1.54 24.75 -0.70
CA GLN A 456 0.42 25.42 -1.34
C GLN A 456 0.78 25.69 -2.79
N LEU A 457 -0.23 25.73 -3.65
CA LEU A 457 -0.06 26.03 -5.06
C LEU A 457 -1.03 27.12 -5.50
N ARG A 458 -0.52 28.14 -6.19
CA ARG A 458 -1.28 29.20 -6.86
C ARG A 458 -1.43 28.90 -8.35
N ASP A 459 -2.48 29.44 -8.97
CA ASP A 459 -2.65 29.27 -10.42
C ASP A 459 -1.53 29.93 -11.23
N SER A 460 -0.88 30.98 -10.71
CA SER A 460 0.30 31.60 -11.33
C SER A 460 1.53 30.71 -11.39
N GLU A 461 1.62 29.69 -10.53
CA GLU A 461 2.73 28.72 -10.47
C GLU A 461 2.49 27.51 -11.40
N CYS A 462 1.26 27.35 -11.92
CA CYS A 462 0.91 26.28 -12.84
C CYS A 462 1.54 26.48 -14.23
N ALA A 463 2.03 25.39 -14.82
CA ALA A 463 2.40 25.36 -16.23
C ALA A 463 1.15 25.65 -17.09
N ARG A 464 1.23 26.67 -17.96
CA ARG A 464 0.09 27.07 -18.82
C ARG A 464 -0.10 26.17 -20.02
N ARG A 465 0.94 25.40 -20.35
CA ARG A 465 0.96 24.41 -21.42
C ARG A 465 1.73 23.19 -20.94
N LEU A 466 1.39 22.03 -21.48
CA LEU A 466 2.06 20.78 -21.12
C LEU A 466 3.57 20.85 -21.41
N ASP A 467 3.98 21.53 -22.49
CA ASP A 467 5.39 21.74 -22.86
C ASP A 467 6.22 22.59 -21.87
N GLN A 468 5.57 23.22 -20.88
CA GLN A 468 6.21 23.95 -19.78
C GLN A 468 6.21 23.16 -18.48
N ALA A 469 5.43 22.08 -18.38
CA ALA A 469 5.41 21.19 -17.24
C ALA A 469 6.72 20.39 -17.16
N SER A 470 7.02 19.92 -15.94
CA SER A 470 8.13 18.98 -15.74
C SER A 470 7.90 17.72 -16.61
N PRO A 471 8.96 17.12 -17.19
CA PRO A 471 8.82 15.90 -17.98
C PRO A 471 8.06 14.78 -17.24
N ARG A 472 8.32 14.62 -15.94
CA ARG A 472 7.63 13.65 -15.08
C ARG A 472 6.15 13.97 -14.87
N LEU A 473 5.72 15.25 -14.84
CA LEU A 473 4.28 15.57 -14.81
C LEU A 473 3.58 15.24 -16.14
N ARG A 474 4.29 15.30 -17.27
CA ARG A 474 3.73 14.86 -18.57
C ARG A 474 3.61 13.35 -18.63
N GLN A 475 4.59 12.63 -18.12
CA GLN A 475 4.52 11.17 -17.93
C GLN A 475 3.26 10.81 -17.14
N ASP A 476 3.04 11.44 -15.99
CA ASP A 476 1.88 11.14 -15.14
C ASP A 476 0.55 11.45 -15.85
N LEU A 477 0.49 12.49 -16.69
CA LEU A 477 -0.67 12.76 -17.54
C LEU A 477 -0.91 11.64 -18.57
N VAL A 478 0.13 11.20 -19.28
CA VAL A 478 0.05 10.11 -20.27
C VAL A 478 -0.40 8.81 -19.61
N VAL A 479 0.15 8.50 -18.44
CA VAL A 479 -0.21 7.31 -17.65
C VAL A 479 -1.68 7.38 -17.22
N ALA A 480 -2.15 8.53 -16.74
CA ALA A 480 -3.56 8.73 -16.38
C ALA A 480 -4.50 8.66 -17.60
N MET A 481 -4.09 9.19 -18.76
CA MET A 481 -4.84 9.07 -20.01
C MET A 481 -4.91 7.62 -20.50
N LEU A 482 -3.84 6.84 -20.34
CA LEU A 482 -3.85 5.39 -20.64
C LEU A 482 -4.82 4.65 -19.72
N ALA A 483 -4.76 4.88 -18.41
CA ALA A 483 -5.66 4.23 -17.46
C ALA A 483 -7.14 4.58 -17.75
N ASP A 484 -7.43 5.84 -18.05
CA ASP A 484 -8.78 6.28 -18.47
C ASP A 484 -9.20 5.60 -19.79
N HIS A 485 -8.30 5.51 -20.77
CA HIS A 485 -8.56 4.80 -22.04
C HIS A 485 -8.92 3.32 -21.85
N LEU A 486 -8.13 2.61 -21.04
CA LEU A 486 -8.34 1.18 -20.77
C LEU A 486 -9.64 0.90 -20.02
N THR A 487 -10.20 1.90 -19.34
CA THR A 487 -11.42 1.79 -18.53
C THR A 487 -12.66 2.39 -19.19
N ASP A 488 -12.54 2.91 -20.42
CA ASP A 488 -13.59 3.73 -21.08
C ASP A 488 -14.06 4.88 -20.17
N GLY A 489 -13.08 5.52 -19.53
CA GLY A 489 -13.30 6.60 -18.57
C GLY A 489 -13.74 7.91 -19.23
N PRO A 490 -14.00 8.95 -18.42
CA PRO A 490 -14.51 10.22 -18.93
C PRO A 490 -13.56 10.94 -19.90
N TRP A 491 -12.24 10.83 -19.72
CA TRP A 491 -11.28 11.47 -20.62
C TRP A 491 -11.20 10.82 -22.00
N SER A 492 -11.61 9.55 -22.13
CA SER A 492 -11.73 8.83 -23.41
C SER A 492 -12.71 9.50 -24.39
N GLY A 493 -13.61 10.37 -23.90
CA GLY A 493 -14.47 11.20 -24.73
C GLY A 493 -13.78 12.43 -25.36
N TRP A 494 -12.63 12.85 -24.82
CA TRP A 494 -11.90 14.05 -25.23
C TRP A 494 -10.53 13.76 -25.83
N VAL A 495 -9.91 12.64 -25.44
CA VAL A 495 -8.59 12.22 -25.87
C VAL A 495 -8.74 11.04 -26.83
N SER A 496 -8.23 11.18 -28.06
CA SER A 496 -8.17 10.05 -29.00
C SER A 496 -6.99 9.13 -28.70
N ALA A 497 -7.10 7.87 -29.11
CA ALA A 497 -5.98 6.92 -29.10
C ALA A 497 -4.74 7.47 -29.83
N ASP A 498 -4.92 8.16 -30.96
CA ASP A 498 -3.83 8.81 -31.69
C ASP A 498 -3.13 9.88 -30.85
N THR A 499 -3.89 10.73 -30.15
CA THR A 499 -3.32 11.76 -29.27
C THR A 499 -2.53 11.12 -28.12
N LEU A 500 -3.08 10.07 -27.50
CA LEU A 500 -2.39 9.33 -26.45
C LEU A 500 -1.07 8.72 -26.94
N ARG A 501 -1.07 8.09 -28.12
CA ARG A 501 0.15 7.55 -28.74
C ARG A 501 1.19 8.63 -29.04
N GLU A 502 0.77 9.77 -29.59
CA GLU A 502 1.67 10.89 -29.91
C GLU A 502 2.35 11.43 -28.66
N GLU A 503 1.61 11.66 -27.57
CA GLU A 503 2.17 12.13 -26.30
C GLU A 503 3.09 11.08 -25.66
N ALA A 504 2.71 9.79 -25.70
CA ALA A 504 3.53 8.71 -25.15
C ALA A 504 4.86 8.53 -25.91
N ALA A 505 4.84 8.62 -27.25
CA ALA A 505 6.02 8.49 -28.09
C ALA A 505 7.06 9.59 -27.87
N ALA A 506 6.66 10.76 -27.34
CA ALA A 506 7.55 11.87 -27.04
C ALA A 506 8.29 11.72 -25.69
N LEU A 507 7.78 10.90 -24.76
CA LEU A 507 8.32 10.80 -23.40
C LEU A 507 9.77 10.26 -23.31
N PRO A 508 10.17 9.20 -24.06
CA PRO A 508 11.51 8.62 -23.88
C PRO A 508 12.64 9.63 -24.16
N ASP A 509 12.48 10.48 -25.17
CA ASP A 509 13.45 11.54 -25.49
C ASP A 509 13.47 12.64 -24.42
N LEU A 510 12.33 12.92 -23.76
CA LEU A 510 12.22 13.91 -22.70
C LEU A 510 12.80 13.45 -21.35
N LEU A 511 12.93 12.14 -21.17
CA LEU A 511 13.37 11.50 -19.93
C LEU A 511 14.67 10.72 -20.13
N ASP A 512 15.54 11.21 -21.02
CA ASP A 512 16.90 10.72 -21.27
C ASP A 512 16.98 9.19 -21.54
N GLY A 513 15.96 8.62 -22.18
CA GLY A 513 15.89 7.20 -22.50
C GLY A 513 15.60 6.29 -21.31
N ASP A 514 14.92 6.78 -20.28
CA ASP A 514 14.36 5.97 -19.20
C ASP A 514 13.67 4.70 -19.76
N ASN A 515 14.14 3.52 -19.34
CA ASN A 515 13.73 2.24 -19.91
C ASN A 515 12.25 1.94 -19.64
N ASP A 516 11.75 2.28 -18.45
CA ASP A 516 10.35 2.00 -18.07
C ASP A 516 9.42 2.89 -18.89
N VAL A 517 9.82 4.13 -19.13
CA VAL A 517 9.10 5.08 -19.98
C VAL A 517 9.15 4.69 -21.46
N ALA A 518 10.30 4.19 -21.94
CA ALA A 518 10.43 3.67 -23.29
C ALA A 518 9.55 2.44 -23.51
N GLU A 519 9.43 1.57 -22.50
CA GLU A 519 8.49 0.47 -22.51
C GLU A 519 7.03 0.95 -22.49
N LEU A 520 6.68 1.89 -21.60
CA LEU A 520 5.35 2.50 -21.56
C LEU A 520 4.92 2.99 -22.94
N ALA A 521 5.78 3.70 -23.67
CA ALA A 521 5.47 4.19 -25.02
C ALA A 521 5.13 3.06 -25.99
N ARG A 522 5.85 1.92 -25.92
CA ARG A 522 5.54 0.72 -26.72
C ARG A 522 4.22 0.07 -26.30
N LEU A 523 3.97 -0.04 -24.99
CA LEU A 523 2.75 -0.64 -24.45
C LEU A 523 1.51 0.18 -24.80
N VAL A 524 1.61 1.52 -24.76
CA VAL A 524 0.55 2.43 -25.22
C VAL A 524 0.23 2.19 -26.69
N ASP A 525 1.24 2.07 -27.55
CA ASP A 525 1.05 1.80 -28.97
C ASP A 525 0.31 0.47 -29.22
N GLN A 526 0.74 -0.59 -28.52
CA GLN A 526 0.13 -1.92 -28.61
C GLN A 526 -1.29 -1.98 -28.06
N ALA A 527 -1.56 -1.33 -26.91
CA ALA A 527 -2.85 -1.41 -26.24
C ALA A 527 -3.94 -0.55 -26.91
N THR A 528 -3.57 0.39 -27.79
CA THR A 528 -4.50 1.32 -28.44
C THR A 528 -4.68 1.06 -29.93
N THR A 529 -4.02 0.04 -30.48
CA THR A 529 -4.12 -0.41 -31.88
C THR A 529 -5.04 -1.61 -31.99
#